data_AF-A0A7C8DAW7-F1
#
_entry.id   AF-A0A7C8DAW7-F1
#
_cell.length_a   1.000
_cell.length_b   1.000
_cell.length_c   1.000
_cell.angle_alpha   90.00
_cell.angle_beta   90.00
_cell.angle_gamma   90.00
#
_symmetry.space_group_name_H-M   'P 1'
#
loop_
_entity.id
_entity.type
_entity.pdbx_description
1 polymer ?
#
loop_
_entity_poly.entity_id
_entity_poly.type
_entity_poly.pdbx_seq_one_letter_code
_entity_poly.pdbx_strand_id
1 'polypeptide(L)' 'MVQKEILIPGLKCELCATYMFNQGENCPKCSSQGNKVDFANEAVEAAIRNSSHVEFIDDEFLKGIGNIAAILRW' A
#
# COMPACT_ATOMS: atom_id res chain seq x y z
N MET A 1 5.65 -8.81 5.28
CA MET A 1 5.64 -8.36 6.68
C MET A 1 5.05 -6.97 6.72
N VAL A 2 4.11 -6.71 7.62
CA VAL A 2 3.40 -5.44 7.76
C VAL A 2 3.42 -5.05 9.24
N GLN A 3 3.75 -3.79 9.53
CA GLN A 3 3.74 -3.28 10.89
C GLN A 3 2.32 -3.29 11.45
N LYS A 4 2.13 -3.69 12.71
CA LYS A 4 0.83 -3.70 13.37
C LYS A 4 0.26 -2.29 13.49
N GLU A 5 -1.06 -2.18 13.35
CA GLU A 5 -1.85 -0.96 13.61
C GLU A 5 -1.41 0.26 12.80
N ILE A 6 -0.92 0.05 11.57
CA ILE A 6 -0.54 1.14 10.67
C ILE A 6 -1.70 1.58 9.79
N LEU A 7 -1.70 2.87 9.46
CA LEU A 7 -2.52 3.48 8.41
C LEU A 7 -1.59 4.27 7.51
N ILE A 8 -1.52 3.90 6.23
CA ILE A 8 -0.75 4.64 5.22
C ILE A 8 -1.75 5.27 4.25
N PRO A 9 -2.20 6.51 4.51
CA PRO A 9 -3.22 7.15 3.69
C PRO A 9 -2.67 7.45 2.30
N GLY A 10 -3.50 7.20 1.30
CA GLY A 10 -3.20 7.54 -0.08
C GLY A 10 -4.44 7.60 -0.95
N LEU A 11 -4.23 7.82 -2.24
CA LEU A 11 -5.28 7.82 -3.24
C LEU A 11 -5.02 6.72 -4.27
N LYS A 12 -6.07 6.06 -4.73
CA LYS A 12 -6.04 5.09 -5.81
C LYS A 12 -6.99 5.51 -6.92
N CYS A 13 -6.46 5.64 -8.12
CA CYS A 13 -7.29 5.78 -9.32
C CYS A 13 -7.72 4.39 -9.79
N GLU A 14 -9.00 4.04 -9.61
CA GLU A 14 -9.54 2.72 -10.00
C GLU A 14 -9.47 2.49 -11.52
N LEU A 15 -9.70 3.53 -12.32
CA LEU A 15 -9.65 3.44 -13.78
C LEU A 15 -8.26 3.07 -14.31
N CYS A 16 -7.22 3.55 -13.65
CA CYS A 16 -5.84 3.44 -14.12
C CYS A 16 -4.96 2.57 -13.23
N ALA A 17 -5.52 1.98 -12.17
CA ALA A 17 -4.81 1.24 -11.11
C ALA A 17 -3.54 1.97 -10.62
N THR A 18 -3.60 3.29 -10.50
CA THR A 18 -2.45 4.15 -10.16
C THR A 18 -2.61 4.68 -8.74
N TYR A 19 -1.58 4.52 -7.92
CA TYR A 19 -1.51 4.99 -6.53
C TYR A 19 -0.83 6.35 -6.45
N MET A 20 -1.32 7.24 -5.59
CA MET A 20 -0.85 8.62 -5.42
C MET A 20 -0.73 8.93 -3.93
N PHE A 21 0.40 9.49 -3.51
CA PHE A 21 0.72 9.70 -2.10
C PHE A 21 0.20 11.03 -1.57
N ASN A 22 0.16 12.08 -2.38
CA ASN A 22 -0.23 13.39 -1.89
C ASN A 22 -1.74 13.62 -2.00
N GLN A 23 -2.32 14.20 -0.95
CA GLN A 23 -3.70 14.67 -0.99
C GLN A 23 -3.83 15.81 -2.00
N GLY A 24 -4.75 15.68 -2.96
CA GLY A 24 -4.98 16.67 -4.01
C GLY A 24 -4.22 16.42 -5.31
N GLU A 25 -3.40 15.37 -5.38
CA GLU A 25 -2.87 14.89 -6.67
C GLU A 25 -3.97 14.24 -7.49
N ASN A 26 -4.13 14.71 -8.73
CA ASN A 26 -4.93 14.04 -9.73
C ASN A 26 -4.10 12.93 -10.39
N CYS A 27 -4.78 11.87 -10.84
CA CYS A 27 -4.17 10.77 -11.56
C CYS A 27 -3.38 11.30 -12.76
N PRO A 28 -2.07 11.01 -12.88
CA PRO A 28 -1.25 11.52 -13.98
C PRO A 28 -1.67 10.97 -15.36
N LYS A 29 -2.54 9.95 -15.40
CA LYS A 29 -3.00 9.31 -16.63
C LYS A 29 -4.37 9.80 -17.11
N CYS A 30 -5.32 10.01 -16.19
CA CYS A 30 -6.70 10.36 -16.55
C CYS A 30 -7.24 11.59 -15.81
N SER A 31 -6.41 12.25 -15.00
CA SER A 31 -6.76 13.42 -14.17
C SER A 31 -7.87 13.20 -13.14
N SER A 32 -8.28 11.95 -12.89
CA SER A 32 -9.22 11.62 -11.81
C SER A 32 -8.64 11.91 -10.43
N GLN A 33 -9.45 12.36 -9.48
CA GLN A 33 -9.05 12.57 -8.09
C GLN A 33 -8.70 11.25 -7.35
N GLY A 34 -9.15 10.11 -7.88
CA GLY A 34 -9.02 8.82 -7.20
C GLY A 34 -9.86 8.72 -5.92
N ASN A 35 -9.82 7.54 -5.30
CA ASN A 35 -10.48 7.24 -4.03
C ASN A 35 -9.45 7.18 -2.91
N LYS A 36 -9.85 7.62 -1.70
CA LYS A 36 -9.04 7.45 -0.51
C LYS A 36 -8.91 5.96 -0.19
N VAL A 37 -7.69 5.51 0.03
CA VAL A 37 -7.35 4.14 0.40
C VAL A 37 -6.29 4.13 1.49
N ASP A 38 -6.12 2.97 2.11
CA ASP A 38 -4.98 2.66 2.96
C ASP A 38 -4.01 1.75 2.19
N PHE A 39 -2.81 2.25 1.91
CA PHE A 39 -1.80 1.49 1.17
C PHE A 39 -1.32 0.24 1.91
N ALA A 40 -1.41 0.20 3.25
CA ALA A 40 -1.14 -1.02 3.99
C ALA A 40 -2.14 -2.12 3.62
N ASN A 41 -3.43 -1.80 3.63
CA ASN A 41 -4.48 -2.73 3.20
C ASN A 41 -4.33 -3.11 1.72
N GLU A 42 -4.08 -2.15 0.81
CA GLU A 42 -3.88 -2.46 -0.61
C GLU A 42 -2.71 -3.43 -0.84
N ALA A 43 -1.60 -3.25 -0.11
CA ALA A 43 -0.45 -4.14 -0.18
C ALA A 43 -0.79 -5.55 0.36
N VAL A 44 -1.53 -5.65 1.47
CA VAL A 44 -2.00 -6.92 2.03
C VAL A 44 -2.93 -7.63 1.06
N GLU A 45 -3.90 -6.94 0.48
CA GLU A 45 -4.81 -7.52 -0.51
C GLU A 45 -4.06 -8.01 -1.75
N ALA A 46 -3.09 -7.23 -2.24
CA ALA A 46 -2.25 -7.64 -3.35
C ALA A 46 -1.41 -8.89 -3.00
N ALA A 47 -0.87 -8.98 -1.79
CA ALA A 47 -0.14 -10.14 -1.32
C ALA A 47 -1.04 -11.39 -1.26
N ILE A 48 -2.26 -11.26 -0.72
CA ILE A 48 -3.25 -12.35 -0.67
C ILE A 48 -3.65 -12.81 -2.07
N ARG A 49 -3.92 -11.88 -3.00
CA ARG A 49 -4.23 -12.21 -4.41
C ARG A 49 -3.11 -13.00 -5.09
N ASN A 50 -1.86 -12.80 -4.68
CA ASN A 50 -0.69 -13.50 -5.19
C ASN A 50 -0.30 -14.74 -4.35
N SER A 51 -1.17 -15.21 -3.46
CA SER A 51 -0.90 -16.35 -2.56
C SER A 51 0.40 -16.18 -1.77
N SER A 52 0.72 -14.94 -1.40
CA SER A 52 1.84 -14.62 -0.54
C SER A 52 1.44 -14.77 0.92
N HIS A 53 2.38 -15.21 1.75
CA HIS A 53 2.18 -15.20 3.19
C HIS A 53 2.33 -13.77 3.72
N VAL A 54 1.37 -13.34 4.54
CA VAL A 54 1.37 -12.02 5.19
C VAL A 54 1.47 -12.22 6.69
N GLU A 55 2.46 -11.57 7.28
CA GLU A 55 2.69 -11.57 8.72
C GLU A 55 2.61 -10.13 9.24
N PHE A 56 1.87 -9.93 10.33
CA PHE A 56 1.73 -8.65 11.01
C PHE A 56 2.59 -8.64 12.28
N ILE A 57 3.58 -7.75 12.34
CA ILE A 57 4.57 -7.70 13.42
C ILE A 57 4.68 -6.30 14.00
N ASP A 58 5.17 -6.18 15.24
CA ASP A 58 5.60 -4.90 15.80
C ASP A 58 7.12 -4.90 15.90
N ASP A 59 7.78 -4.17 15.02
CA ASP A 59 9.23 -4.23 14.81
C ASP A 59 9.80 -2.84 14.48
N GLU A 60 10.83 -2.42 15.23
CA GLU A 60 11.44 -1.09 15.05
C GLU A 60 12.15 -0.93 13.71
N PHE A 61 12.76 -2.00 13.20
CA PHE A 61 13.40 -1.97 11.90
C PHE A 61 12.37 -1.74 10.79
N LEU A 62 11.22 -2.42 10.86
CA LEU A 62 10.12 -2.27 9.92
C LEU A 62 9.58 -0.83 9.90
N LYS A 63 9.45 -0.18 11.07
CA LYS A 63 9.11 1.25 11.17
C LYS A 63 10.14 2.14 10.46
N GLY A 64 11.43 1.80 10.58
CA GLY A 64 12.52 2.53 9.93
C GLY A 64 12.56 2.43 8.41
N ILE A 65 11.98 1.39 7.81
CA ILE A 65 11.96 1.17 6.35
C ILE A 65 10.61 1.46 5.68
N GLY A 66 9.68 2.09 6.39
CA GLY A 66 8.38 2.50 5.83
C GLY A 66 7.22 1.55 6.13
N ASN A 67 7.32 0.74 7.20
CA ASN A 67 6.26 -0.08 7.79
C ASN A 67 5.82 -1.34 7.01
N ILE A 68 6.31 -1.54 5.78
CA ILE A 68 5.96 -2.69 4.93
C ILE A 68 7.24 -3.24 4.29
N ALA A 69 7.39 -4.57 4.32
CA ALA A 69 8.49 -5.26 3.66
C ALA A 69 7.99 -6.55 2.99
N ALA A 70 8.62 -6.89 1.87
CA ALA A 70 8.33 -8.12 1.12
C ALA A 70 9.60 -8.93 0.88
N ILE A 71 9.53 -10.24 1.10
CA ILE A 71 10.57 -11.19 0.71
C ILE A 71 10.09 -11.83 -0.59
N LEU A 72 10.83 -11.58 -1.68
CA LEU A 72 10.44 -12.02 -3.01
C LEU A 72 10.89 -13.47 -3.28
N ARG A 73 10.06 -14.20 -4.00
CA ARG A 73 10.43 -15.48 -4.64
C ARG A 73 10.68 -15.18 -6.13
N TRP A 74 11.74 -15.77 -6.68
CA TRP A 74 12.14 -15.61 -8.08
C TRP A 74 11.22 -16.38 -9.04
#